data_AF-A0A2N9JJ80-F1
#
_entry.id   AF-A0A2N9JJ80-F1
#
_cell.length_a   1.000
_cell.length_b   1.000
_cell.length_c   1.000
_cell.angle_alpha   90.00
_cell.angle_beta   90.00
_cell.angle_gamma   90.00
#
_symmetry.space_group_name_H-M   'P 1'
#
loop_
_entity.id
_entity.type
_entity.pdbx_description
1 polymer ?
#
loop_
_entity_poly.entity_id
_entity_poly.type
_entity_poly.pdbx_seq_one_letter_code
_entity_poly.pdbx_strand_id
1 'polypeptide(L)'
;MALYARPSWQLTRQVTTDVFVVVWTGVWWLAGRALDGVIRGLASPSRAIQDAAGSMQDGFEEAARSVETVPLAGPTLRKPFDAAASGLQQVWQSAHDQVVGIEQVATMTGLLTFAIPVAIILALWLPVRIRFIRNSRATARFISTQPNLELLALRALATQPFHRLAQVSNDPLAAWRDGDEQVIDALAELELRRNGLRRPRVARLPDPPAIEGRTQPS
;
A
#
# COMPACT_ATOMS: atom_id res chain seq x y z
N MET A 1 -26.82 -9.88 -22.60
CA MET A 1 -25.43 -9.78 -22.12
C MET A 1 -24.75 -8.60 -22.80
N ALA A 2 -24.62 -7.47 -22.10
CA ALA A 2 -23.84 -6.32 -22.58
C ALA A 2 -22.47 -6.40 -21.93
N LEU A 3 -21.56 -7.13 -22.57
CA LEU A 3 -20.15 -7.22 -22.21
C LEU A 3 -19.47 -5.91 -22.62
N TYR A 4 -18.76 -5.28 -21.68
CA TYR A 4 -17.98 -4.05 -21.79
C TYR A 4 -18.75 -2.72 -21.79
N ALA A 5 -19.14 -2.30 -20.58
CA ALA A 5 -19.08 -0.88 -20.25
C ALA A 5 -17.62 -0.41 -20.44
N ARG A 6 -17.39 0.60 -21.29
CA ARG A 6 -16.06 1.19 -21.51
C ARG A 6 -15.40 1.45 -20.15
N PRO A 7 -14.16 1.01 -19.92
CA PRO A 7 -13.42 1.42 -18.73
C PRO A 7 -13.44 2.94 -18.76
N SER A 8 -14.03 3.57 -17.75
CA SER A 8 -13.76 4.99 -17.56
C SER A 8 -12.24 5.07 -17.43
N TRP A 9 -11.59 5.99 -18.15
CA TRP A 9 -10.14 6.18 -18.10
C TRP A 9 -9.58 6.21 -16.66
N GLN A 10 -10.43 6.63 -15.72
CA GLN A 10 -10.20 6.60 -14.28
C GLN A 10 -10.04 5.19 -13.68
N LEU A 11 -10.85 4.21 -14.11
CA LEU A 11 -10.82 2.83 -13.62
C LEU A 11 -9.57 2.09 -14.08
N THR A 12 -9.18 2.25 -15.35
CA THR A 12 -7.90 1.71 -15.86
C THR A 12 -6.73 2.30 -15.08
N ARG A 13 -6.69 3.62 -14.90
CA ARG A 13 -5.62 4.28 -14.14
C ARG A 13 -5.56 3.78 -12.69
N GLN A 14 -6.70 3.57 -12.05
CA GLN A 14 -6.75 3.06 -10.68
C GLN A 14 -6.19 1.65 -10.56
N VAL A 15 -6.60 0.73 -11.45
CA VAL A 15 -6.07 -0.64 -11.46
C VAL A 15 -4.57 -0.63 -11.75
N THR A 16 -4.12 0.16 -12.72
CA THR A 16 -2.68 0.28 -13.04
C THR A 16 -1.89 0.82 -11.85
N THR A 17 -2.38 1.85 -11.15
CA THR A 17 -1.69 2.40 -9.97
C THR A 17 -1.69 1.39 -8.82
N ASP A 18 -2.80 0.70 -8.57
CA ASP A 18 -2.89 -0.29 -7.49
C ASP A 18 -1.92 -1.46 -7.75
N VAL A 19 -1.90 -1.98 -8.99
CA VAL A 19 -0.93 -3.01 -9.41
C VAL A 19 0.50 -2.50 -9.31
N PHE A 20 0.77 -1.26 -9.72
CA PHE A 20 2.09 -0.66 -9.61
C PHE A 20 2.56 -0.60 -8.16
N VAL A 21 1.72 -0.18 -7.22
CA VAL A 21 2.07 -0.13 -5.78
C VAL A 21 2.38 -1.54 -5.26
N VAL A 22 1.57 -2.54 -5.62
CA VAL A 22 1.80 -3.94 -5.20
C VAL A 22 3.13 -4.46 -5.74
N VAL A 23 3.40 -4.28 -7.04
CA VAL A 23 4.65 -4.69 -7.67
C VAL A 23 5.84 -3.96 -7.05
N TRP A 24 5.72 -2.64 -6.84
CA TRP A 24 6.75 -1.82 -6.20
C TRP A 24 7.09 -2.32 -4.80
N THR A 25 6.08 -2.55 -3.96
CA THR A 25 6.25 -3.12 -2.62
C THR A 25 6.91 -4.49 -2.67
N GLY A 26 6.50 -5.36 -3.60
CA GLY A 26 7.10 -6.68 -3.79
C GLY A 26 8.58 -6.62 -4.19
N VAL A 27 8.93 -5.74 -5.13
CA VAL A 27 10.31 -5.52 -5.58
C VAL A 27 11.19 -5.05 -4.42
N TRP A 28 10.76 -4.06 -3.65
CA TRP A 28 11.55 -3.55 -2.53
C TRP A 28 11.64 -4.53 -1.36
N TRP A 29 10.62 -5.37 -1.17
CA TRP A 29 10.68 -6.45 -0.19
C TRP A 29 11.74 -7.48 -0.59
N LEU A 30 11.76 -7.90 -1.85
CA LEU A 30 12.79 -8.79 -2.39
C LEU A 30 14.18 -8.16 -2.28
N ALA A 31 14.32 -6.87 -2.62
CA ALA A 31 15.59 -6.15 -2.50
C ALA A 31 16.09 -6.10 -1.04
N GLY A 32 15.21 -5.80 -0.08
CA GLY A 32 15.56 -5.82 1.34
C GLY A 32 15.99 -7.20 1.84
N ARG A 33 15.30 -8.26 1.41
CA ARG A 33 15.66 -9.66 1.71
C ARG A 33 17.00 -10.08 1.09
N ALA A 34 17.24 -9.70 -0.15
CA ALA A 34 18.50 -9.97 -0.85
C ALA A 34 19.66 -9.28 -0.13
N LEU A 35 19.50 -8.01 0.23
CA LEU A 35 20.53 -7.24 0.93
C LEU A 35 20.83 -7.79 2.33
N ASP A 36 19.80 -8.12 3.11
CA ASP A 36 19.97 -8.80 4.42
C ASP A 36 20.75 -10.12 4.26
N GLY A 37 20.41 -10.93 3.24
CA GLY A 37 21.12 -12.18 2.95
C GLY A 37 22.60 -11.98 2.61
N VAL A 38 22.91 -10.99 1.75
CA VAL A 38 24.29 -10.65 1.38
C VAL A 38 25.10 -10.24 2.62
N ILE A 39 24.55 -9.36 3.47
CA ILE A 39 25.26 -8.88 4.66
C ILE A 39 25.44 -10.02 5.68
N ARG A 40 24.42 -10.86 5.91
CA ARG A 40 24.55 -12.05 6.77
C ARG A 40 25.60 -13.03 6.26
N GLY A 41 25.78 -13.11 4.93
CA GLY A 41 26.85 -13.89 4.32
C GLY A 41 28.26 -13.46 4.78
N LEU A 42 28.44 -12.19 5.12
CA LEU A 42 29.71 -11.66 5.63
C LEU A 42 30.04 -12.19 7.04
N ALA A 43 29.09 -12.76 7.77
CA ALA A 43 29.33 -13.38 9.08
C ALA A 43 29.96 -14.78 8.97
N SER A 44 29.98 -15.39 7.77
CA SER A 44 30.46 -16.77 7.59
C SER A 44 31.91 -17.00 8.08
N PRO A 45 32.89 -16.12 7.81
CA PRO A 45 34.25 -16.29 8.32
C PRO A 45 34.30 -16.21 9.85
N SER A 46 33.56 -15.28 10.46
CA SER A 46 33.51 -15.14 11.91
C SER A 46 32.86 -16.33 12.59
N ARG A 47 31.82 -16.93 11.98
CA ARG A 47 31.23 -18.20 12.45
C ARG A 47 32.23 -19.34 12.41
N ALA A 48 33.00 -19.46 11.33
CA ALA A 48 34.05 -20.48 11.25
C ALA A 48 35.14 -20.30 12.32
N ILE A 49 35.51 -19.05 12.64
CA ILE A 49 36.43 -18.74 13.75
C ILE A 49 35.80 -19.13 15.09
N GLN A 50 34.53 -18.77 15.31
CA GLN A 50 33.79 -19.12 16.53
C GLN A 50 33.76 -20.65 16.72
N ASP A 51 33.39 -21.42 15.69
CA ASP A 51 33.33 -22.89 15.75
C ASP A 51 34.72 -23.50 16.01
N ALA A 52 35.76 -23.01 15.33
CA ALA A 52 37.13 -23.46 15.54
C ALA A 52 37.61 -23.17 16.97
N ALA A 53 37.40 -21.95 17.47
CA ALA A 53 37.77 -21.57 18.84
C ALA A 53 37.06 -22.42 19.89
N GLY A 54 35.76 -22.67 19.71
CA GLY A 54 34.98 -23.54 20.61
C GLY A 54 35.49 -24.98 20.62
N SER A 55 35.73 -25.57 19.44
CA SER A 55 36.26 -26.94 19.36
C SER A 55 37.65 -27.08 19.98
N MET A 56 38.52 -26.07 19.84
CA MET A 56 39.83 -26.07 20.46
C MET A 56 39.73 -25.87 21.97
N GLN A 57 38.82 -25.00 22.44
CA GLN A 57 38.57 -24.80 23.86
C GLN A 57 38.13 -26.10 24.52
N ASP A 58 37.16 -26.81 23.94
CA ASP A 58 36.68 -28.10 24.43
C ASP A 58 37.84 -29.12 24.54
N GLY A 59 38.69 -29.18 23.50
CA GLY A 59 39.87 -30.05 23.49
C GLY A 59 40.89 -29.69 24.58
N PHE A 60 41.11 -28.41 24.85
CA PHE A 60 41.99 -27.94 25.92
C PHE A 60 41.40 -28.20 27.31
N GLU A 61 40.09 -28.02 27.51
CA GLU A 61 39.40 -28.36 28.75
C GLU A 61 39.41 -29.88 29.02
N GLU A 62 39.31 -30.69 27.98
CA GLU A 62 39.46 -32.15 28.08
C GLU A 62 40.90 -32.55 28.41
N ALA A 63 41.90 -31.95 27.76
CA ALA A 63 43.31 -32.17 28.09
C ALA A 63 43.63 -31.75 29.53
N ALA A 64 43.10 -30.60 29.98
CA ALA A 64 43.21 -30.12 31.36
C ALA A 64 42.68 -31.16 32.36
N ARG A 65 41.47 -31.69 32.11
CA ARG A 65 40.86 -32.76 32.92
C ARG A 65 41.67 -34.05 32.92
N SER A 66 42.22 -34.44 31.77
CA SER A 66 43.04 -35.66 31.67
C SER A 66 44.31 -35.55 32.51
N VAL A 67 44.99 -34.40 32.45
CA VAL A 67 46.28 -34.17 33.12
C VAL A 67 46.14 -33.96 34.62
N GLU A 68 44.97 -33.49 35.08
CA GLU A 68 44.63 -33.36 36.50
C GLU A 68 44.73 -34.69 37.28
N THR A 69 44.58 -35.82 36.59
CA THR A 69 44.67 -37.17 37.19
C THR A 69 46.08 -37.57 37.63
N VAL A 70 47.13 -36.82 37.25
CA VAL A 70 48.53 -37.12 37.60
C VAL A 70 48.80 -36.79 39.08
N PRO A 71 49.21 -37.77 39.91
CA PRO A 71 49.52 -37.53 41.32
C PRO A 71 50.63 -36.49 41.49
N LEU A 72 50.51 -35.61 42.50
CA LEU A 72 51.46 -34.55 42.88
C LEU A 72 51.68 -33.41 41.86
N ALA A 73 51.57 -33.68 40.54
CA ALA A 73 51.84 -32.69 39.49
C ALA A 73 50.59 -32.20 38.72
N GLY A 74 49.45 -32.91 38.82
CA GLY A 74 48.23 -32.64 38.04
C GLY A 74 47.78 -31.17 38.06
N PRO A 75 47.61 -30.52 39.23
CA PRO A 75 47.18 -29.12 39.30
C PRO A 75 48.14 -28.14 38.62
N THR A 76 49.44 -28.38 38.66
CA THR A 76 50.43 -27.51 38.00
C THR A 76 50.43 -27.73 36.49
N LEU A 77 50.29 -28.98 36.05
CA LEU A 77 50.24 -29.33 34.63
C LEU A 77 48.92 -28.91 33.96
N ARG A 78 47.83 -28.77 34.73
CA ARG A 78 46.51 -28.30 34.25
C ARG A 78 46.50 -26.81 33.85
N LYS A 79 47.19 -25.96 34.61
CA LYS A 79 47.20 -24.48 34.43
C LYS A 79 47.42 -23.98 32.98
N PRO A 80 48.42 -24.46 32.21
CA PRO A 80 48.61 -23.97 30.84
C PRO A 80 47.44 -24.32 29.91
N PHE A 81 46.79 -25.47 30.12
CA PHE A 81 45.63 -25.87 29.33
C PHE A 81 44.40 -25.04 29.69
N ASP A 82 44.15 -24.78 30.99
CA ASP A 82 43.09 -23.86 31.43
C ASP A 82 43.32 -22.44 30.88
N ALA A 83 44.58 -21.96 30.90
CA ALA A 83 44.93 -20.67 30.33
C ALA A 83 44.66 -20.62 28.82
N ALA A 84 45.04 -21.65 28.07
CA ALA A 84 44.76 -21.76 26.63
C ALA A 84 43.25 -21.77 26.33
N ALA A 85 42.48 -22.59 27.06
CA ALA A 85 41.01 -22.62 26.97
C ALA A 85 40.40 -21.24 27.22
N SER A 86 40.85 -20.53 28.26
CA SER A 86 40.36 -19.17 28.57
C SER A 86 40.71 -18.14 27.49
N GLY A 87 41.87 -18.28 26.83
CA GLY A 87 42.25 -17.43 25.70
C GLY A 87 41.37 -17.66 24.48
N LEU A 88 41.04 -18.93 24.19
CA LEU A 88 40.13 -19.30 23.12
C LEU A 88 38.70 -18.85 23.38
N GLN A 89 38.24 -18.91 24.63
CA GLN A 89 36.93 -18.37 25.01
C GLN A 89 36.81 -16.87 24.70
N GLN A 90 37.89 -16.08 24.85
CA GLN A 90 37.90 -14.65 24.49
C GLN A 90 37.82 -14.45 22.97
N VAL A 91 38.51 -15.31 22.19
CA VAL A 91 38.43 -15.30 20.73
C VAL A 91 37.02 -15.68 20.26
N TRP A 92 36.45 -16.73 20.85
CA TRP A 92 35.08 -17.18 20.60
C TRP A 92 34.09 -16.04 20.85
N GLN A 93 34.19 -15.38 22.01
CA GLN A 93 33.30 -14.26 22.37
C GLN A 93 33.44 -13.10 21.39
N SER A 94 34.67 -12.73 21.02
CA SER A 94 34.92 -11.65 20.06
C SER A 94 34.37 -11.95 18.68
N ALA A 95 34.46 -13.22 18.23
CA ALA A 95 33.87 -13.67 16.98
C ALA A 95 32.34 -13.68 17.04
N HIS A 96 31.79 -14.12 18.17
CA HIS A 96 30.35 -14.14 18.42
C HIS A 96 29.74 -12.73 18.36
N ASP A 97 30.34 -11.76 19.07
CA ASP A 97 29.86 -10.38 19.08
C ASP A 97 29.89 -9.75 17.68
N GLN A 98 30.89 -10.11 16.85
CA GLN A 98 30.94 -9.70 15.45
C GLN A 98 29.82 -10.31 14.61
N VAL A 99 29.52 -11.60 14.78
CA VAL A 99 28.39 -12.26 14.09
C VAL A 99 27.08 -11.56 14.43
N VAL A 100 26.83 -11.31 15.73
CA VAL A 100 25.63 -10.61 16.20
C VAL A 100 25.55 -9.20 15.60
N GLY A 101 26.65 -8.45 15.61
CA GLY A 101 26.71 -7.11 15.03
C GLY A 101 26.40 -7.10 13.53
N ILE A 102 26.98 -8.03 12.76
CA ILE A 102 26.72 -8.17 11.32
C ILE A 102 25.25 -8.51 11.06
N GLU A 103 24.67 -9.43 11.83
CA GLU A 103 23.26 -9.81 11.69
C GLU A 103 22.29 -8.67 12.04
N GLN A 104 22.64 -7.85 13.04
CA GLN A 104 21.86 -6.68 13.40
C GLN A 104 21.91 -5.63 12.29
N VAL A 105 23.09 -5.35 11.74
CA VAL A 105 23.26 -4.44 10.59
C VAL A 105 22.47 -4.97 9.39
N ALA A 106 22.59 -6.26 9.07
CA ALA A 106 21.84 -6.89 7.98
C ALA A 106 20.32 -6.66 8.12
N THR A 107 19.80 -6.88 9.33
CA THR A 107 18.38 -6.71 9.63
C THR A 107 17.96 -5.24 9.48
N MET A 108 18.71 -4.30 10.05
CA MET A 108 18.37 -2.88 9.97
C MET A 108 18.47 -2.35 8.53
N THR A 109 19.53 -2.69 7.81
CA THR A 109 19.71 -2.27 6.42
C THR A 109 18.62 -2.86 5.54
N GLY A 110 18.36 -4.18 5.63
CA GLY A 110 17.30 -4.84 4.86
C GLY A 110 15.91 -4.24 5.14
N LEU A 111 15.62 -3.93 6.42
CA LEU A 111 14.38 -3.28 6.82
C LEU A 111 14.26 -1.86 6.24
N LEU A 112 15.30 -1.03 6.34
CA LEU A 112 15.28 0.35 5.84
C LEU A 112 15.17 0.39 4.32
N THR A 113 15.87 -0.51 3.62
CA THR A 113 15.78 -0.67 2.17
C THR A 113 14.36 -1.00 1.71
N PHE A 114 13.60 -1.77 2.49
CA PHE A 114 12.19 -2.02 2.21
C PHE A 114 11.28 -0.85 2.65
N ALA A 115 11.44 -0.39 3.89
CA ALA A 115 10.50 0.51 4.55
C ALA A 115 10.50 1.90 3.93
N ILE A 116 11.66 2.46 3.56
CA ILE A 116 11.75 3.84 3.05
C ILE A 116 11.00 3.98 1.71
N PRO A 117 11.27 3.18 0.66
CA PRO A 117 10.58 3.33 -0.62
C PRO A 117 9.10 3.01 -0.56
N VAL A 118 8.71 2.07 0.32
CA VAL A 118 7.30 1.72 0.54
C VAL A 118 6.57 2.81 1.30
N ALA A 119 7.18 3.39 2.34
CA ALA A 119 6.59 4.53 3.06
C ALA A 119 6.39 5.73 2.12
N ILE A 120 7.36 6.02 1.24
CA ILE A 120 7.25 7.10 0.24
C ILE A 120 6.06 6.85 -0.70
N ILE A 121 5.97 5.67 -1.33
CA ILE A 121 4.89 5.41 -2.28
C ILE A 121 3.53 5.43 -1.59
N LEU A 122 3.43 4.88 -0.37
CA LEU A 122 2.19 4.90 0.41
C LEU A 122 1.82 6.33 0.80
N ALA A 123 2.76 7.15 1.26
CA ALA A 123 2.51 8.55 1.62
C ALA A 123 1.99 9.38 0.43
N LEU A 124 2.47 9.10 -0.79
CA LEU A 124 2.01 9.77 -2.01
C LEU A 124 0.65 9.23 -2.50
N TRP A 125 0.39 7.93 -2.33
CA TRP A 125 -0.79 7.26 -2.89
C TRP A 125 -2.03 7.26 -1.97
N LEU A 126 -1.85 7.06 -0.65
CA LEU A 126 -2.94 7.04 0.34
C LEU A 126 -3.84 8.29 0.30
N PRO A 127 -3.31 9.54 0.32
CA PRO A 127 -4.16 10.73 0.39
C PRO A 127 -5.02 10.88 -0.86
N VAL A 128 -4.49 10.56 -2.05
CA VAL A 128 -5.24 10.57 -3.31
C VAL A 128 -6.40 9.58 -3.24
N ARG A 129 -6.16 8.37 -2.71
CA ARG A 129 -7.17 7.31 -2.62
C ARG A 129 -8.22 7.57 -1.54
N ILE A 130 -7.81 8.06 -0.37
CA ILE A 130 -8.71 8.46 0.71
C ILE A 130 -9.63 9.60 0.25
N ARG A 131 -9.09 10.58 -0.49
CA ARG A 131 -9.89 11.70 -1.04
C ARG A 131 -10.93 11.21 -2.04
N PHE A 132 -10.58 10.23 -2.89
CA PHE A 132 -11.54 9.60 -3.80
C PHE A 132 -12.67 8.87 -3.03
N ILE A 133 -12.31 8.03 -2.04
CA ILE A 133 -13.29 7.29 -1.22
C ILE A 133 -14.22 8.24 -0.46
N ARG A 134 -13.68 9.33 0.12
CA ARG A 134 -14.49 10.35 0.81
C ARG A 134 -15.46 11.07 -0.14
N ASN A 135 -15.00 11.41 -1.33
CA ASN A 135 -15.87 12.06 -2.33
C ASN A 135 -16.97 11.11 -2.81
N SER A 136 -16.67 9.83 -3.05
CA SER A 136 -17.68 8.84 -3.45
C SER A 136 -18.72 8.59 -2.35
N ARG A 137 -18.31 8.57 -1.07
CA ARG A 137 -19.23 8.37 0.07
C ARG A 137 -20.13 9.57 0.35
N ALA A 138 -19.65 10.79 0.10
CA ALA A 138 -20.46 12.00 0.24
C ALA A 138 -21.55 12.08 -0.83
N THR A 139 -21.27 11.67 -2.07
CA THR A 139 -22.25 11.66 -3.17
C THR A 139 -23.29 10.54 -3.00
N ALA A 140 -22.89 9.37 -2.49
CA ALA A 140 -23.81 8.26 -2.26
C ALA A 140 -24.88 8.55 -1.19
N ARG A 141 -24.57 9.38 -0.18
CA ARG A 141 -25.50 9.74 0.90
C ARG A 141 -26.49 10.85 0.52
N PHE A 142 -26.21 11.63 -0.52
CA PHE A 142 -27.08 12.73 -0.97
C PHE A 142 -28.21 12.27 -1.90
N ILE A 143 -28.06 11.11 -2.56
CA ILE A 143 -29.02 10.64 -3.58
C ILE A 143 -30.19 9.85 -2.96
N SER A 144 -30.10 9.41 -1.69
CA SER A 144 -31.13 8.59 -1.07
C SER A 144 -32.37 9.35 -0.56
N THR A 145 -32.36 10.69 -0.53
CA THR A 145 -33.38 11.44 0.23
C THR A 145 -34.21 12.41 -0.62
N GLN A 146 -33.72 12.84 -1.78
CA GLN A 146 -34.45 13.56 -2.86
C GLN A 146 -33.45 13.93 -3.97
N PRO A 147 -33.58 13.45 -5.22
CA PRO A 147 -32.68 13.85 -6.30
C PRO A 147 -33.10 15.24 -6.79
N ASN A 148 -32.71 16.29 -6.07
CA ASN A 148 -32.91 17.64 -6.57
C ASN A 148 -31.88 17.89 -7.70
N LEU A 149 -32.28 17.61 -8.94
CA LEU A 149 -31.47 17.77 -10.15
C LEU A 149 -30.85 19.17 -10.23
N GLU A 150 -31.55 20.18 -9.73
CA GLU A 150 -31.07 21.55 -9.61
C GLU A 150 -29.82 21.70 -8.71
N LEU A 151 -29.73 20.98 -7.59
CA LEU A 151 -28.56 21.02 -6.72
C LEU A 151 -27.34 20.36 -7.37
N LEU A 152 -27.57 19.31 -8.17
CA LEU A 152 -26.52 18.67 -8.96
C LEU A 152 -26.07 19.58 -10.10
N ALA A 153 -27.00 20.24 -10.79
CA ALA A 153 -26.71 21.21 -11.83
C ALA A 153 -25.92 22.42 -11.31
N LEU A 154 -26.32 22.97 -10.15
CA LEU A 154 -25.65 24.08 -9.48
C LEU A 154 -24.21 23.70 -9.07
N ARG A 155 -24.02 22.50 -8.53
CA ARG A 155 -22.69 21.99 -8.19
C ARG A 155 -21.82 21.77 -9.43
N ALA A 156 -22.42 21.35 -10.54
CA ALA A 156 -21.75 21.26 -11.82
C ALA A 156 -21.26 22.65 -12.26
N LEU A 157 -22.12 23.67 -12.23
CA LEU A 157 -21.74 25.06 -12.53
C LEU A 157 -20.60 25.57 -11.65
N ALA A 158 -20.60 25.24 -10.36
CA ALA A 158 -19.60 25.73 -9.41
C ALA A 158 -18.25 25.02 -9.47
N THR A 159 -18.19 23.78 -9.99
CA THR A 159 -16.97 22.94 -9.84
C THR A 159 -16.47 22.30 -11.13
N GLN A 160 -17.22 22.41 -12.23
CA GLN A 160 -16.80 21.88 -13.53
C GLN A 160 -15.95 22.93 -14.27
N PRO A 161 -14.91 22.48 -15.00
CA PRO A 161 -14.08 23.38 -15.77
C PRO A 161 -14.84 23.97 -16.96
N PHE A 162 -14.57 25.24 -17.29
CA PHE A 162 -15.30 26.03 -18.30
C PHE A 162 -15.48 25.33 -19.67
N HIS A 163 -14.47 24.61 -20.15
CA HIS A 163 -14.55 23.89 -21.43
C HIS A 163 -15.62 22.79 -21.45
N ARG A 164 -16.00 22.23 -20.30
CA ARG A 164 -17.07 21.22 -20.19
C ARG A 164 -18.45 21.85 -20.06
N LEU A 165 -18.54 23.01 -19.40
CA LEU A 165 -19.77 23.78 -19.31
C LEU A 165 -20.18 24.35 -20.68
N ALA A 166 -19.21 24.85 -21.44
CA ALA A 166 -19.41 25.35 -22.81
C ALA A 166 -19.87 24.27 -23.81
N GLN A 167 -19.67 22.98 -23.51
CA GLN A 167 -20.19 21.88 -24.32
C GLN A 167 -21.69 21.61 -24.08
N VAL A 168 -22.26 22.11 -22.98
CA VAL A 168 -23.67 21.95 -22.64
C VAL A 168 -24.50 23.10 -23.22
N SER A 169 -24.06 24.33 -23.03
CA SER A 169 -24.68 25.54 -23.57
C SER A 169 -23.64 26.63 -23.78
N ASN A 170 -23.88 27.55 -24.72
CA ASN A 170 -23.05 28.73 -24.93
C ASN A 170 -23.08 29.68 -23.71
N ASP A 171 -24.20 29.73 -22.99
CA ASP A 171 -24.32 30.41 -21.69
C ASP A 171 -25.05 29.49 -20.68
N PRO A 172 -24.31 28.61 -19.99
CA PRO A 172 -24.85 27.66 -19.03
C PRO A 172 -25.49 28.31 -17.81
N LEU A 173 -25.04 29.53 -17.44
CA LEU A 173 -25.54 30.24 -16.26
C LEU A 173 -26.87 30.92 -16.56
N ALA A 174 -26.99 31.57 -17.72
CA ALA A 174 -28.25 32.16 -18.16
C ALA A 174 -29.35 31.09 -18.33
N ALA A 175 -29.03 29.99 -19.04
CA ALA A 175 -29.99 28.92 -19.26
C ALA A 175 -30.44 28.19 -17.98
N TRP A 176 -29.56 28.06 -16.98
CA TRP A 176 -29.93 27.57 -15.65
C TRP A 176 -30.86 28.55 -14.92
N ARG A 177 -30.58 29.85 -15.02
CA ARG A 177 -31.38 30.90 -14.37
C ARG A 177 -32.77 31.05 -15.00
N ASP A 178 -32.89 30.76 -16.29
CA ASP A 178 -34.15 30.78 -17.04
C ASP A 178 -34.97 29.49 -16.84
N GLY A 179 -34.43 28.52 -16.10
CA GLY A 179 -35.14 27.28 -15.75
C GLY A 179 -35.23 26.26 -16.89
N ASP A 180 -34.28 26.29 -17.84
CA ASP A 180 -34.25 25.32 -18.94
C ASP A 180 -34.00 23.91 -18.41
N GLU A 181 -35.07 23.09 -18.36
CA GLU A 181 -35.03 21.71 -17.85
C GLU A 181 -34.00 20.86 -18.60
N GLN A 182 -33.76 21.09 -19.90
CA GLN A 182 -32.81 20.30 -20.68
C GLN A 182 -31.37 20.62 -20.27
N VAL A 183 -31.07 21.90 -20.01
CA VAL A 183 -29.74 22.34 -19.57
C VAL A 183 -29.49 21.90 -18.13
N ILE A 184 -30.48 22.03 -17.25
CA ILE A 184 -30.42 21.55 -15.86
C ILE A 184 -30.15 20.04 -15.84
N ASP A 185 -30.87 19.26 -16.65
CA ASP A 185 -30.66 17.82 -16.76
C ASP A 185 -29.25 17.48 -17.28
N ALA A 186 -28.77 18.19 -18.30
CA ALA A 186 -27.45 17.95 -18.87
C ALA A 186 -26.31 18.30 -17.88
N LEU A 187 -26.45 19.39 -17.12
CA LEU A 187 -25.51 19.78 -16.07
C LEU A 187 -25.50 18.77 -14.92
N ALA A 188 -26.67 18.31 -14.48
CA ALA A 188 -26.79 17.29 -13.45
C ALA A 188 -26.16 15.96 -13.90
N GLU A 189 -26.34 15.58 -15.17
CA GLU A 189 -25.72 14.37 -15.72
C GLU A 189 -24.19 14.50 -15.76
N LEU A 190 -23.66 15.68 -16.06
CA LEU A 190 -22.22 15.95 -16.08
C LEU A 190 -21.59 15.73 -14.68
N GLU A 191 -22.28 16.14 -13.62
CA GLU A 191 -21.87 15.89 -12.24
C GLU A 191 -22.06 14.43 -11.81
N LEU A 192 -23.13 13.75 -12.25
CA LEU A 192 -23.32 12.31 -12.03
C LEU A 192 -22.22 11.47 -12.68
N ARG A 193 -21.86 11.77 -13.94
CA ARG A 193 -20.78 11.09 -14.68
C ARG A 193 -19.41 11.29 -14.00
N ARG A 194 -19.16 12.46 -13.42
CA ARG A 194 -17.93 12.73 -12.64
C ARG A 194 -17.83 11.86 -11.40
N ASN A 195 -18.95 11.54 -10.78
CA ASN A 195 -19.04 10.67 -9.61
C ASN A 195 -19.21 9.18 -9.96
N GLY A 196 -19.17 8.82 -11.25
CA GLY A 196 -19.32 7.44 -11.71
C GLY A 196 -20.75 6.88 -11.63
N LEU A 197 -21.76 7.75 -11.47
CA LEU A 197 -23.16 7.37 -11.32
C LEU A 197 -23.92 7.58 -12.63
N ARG A 198 -24.91 6.72 -12.89
CA ARG A 198 -25.86 6.86 -14.01
C ARG A 198 -27.25 7.19 -13.49
N ARG A 199 -27.99 8.04 -14.20
CA ARG A 199 -29.39 8.38 -13.89
C ARG A 199 -30.23 7.09 -13.87
N PRO A 200 -31.13 6.90 -12.88
CA PRO A 200 -32.28 6.02 -13.05
C PRO A 200 -33.11 6.60 -14.20
N ARG A 201 -33.26 5.86 -15.30
CA ARG A 201 -34.14 6.28 -16.39
C ARG A 201 -35.54 6.38 -15.80
N VAL A 202 -36.04 7.60 -15.58
CA VAL A 202 -37.44 7.81 -15.21
C VAL A 202 -38.23 7.19 -16.35
N ALA A 203 -38.87 6.05 -16.07
CA ALA A 203 -39.80 5.44 -16.99
C ALA A 203 -40.87 6.50 -17.24
N ARG A 204 -40.90 7.06 -18.45
CA ARG A 204 -41.99 7.91 -18.91
C ARG A 204 -43.24 7.04 -18.75
N LEU A 205 -44.05 7.31 -17.73
CA LEU A 205 -45.34 6.65 -17.59
C LEU A 205 -46.10 6.92 -18.91
N PRO A 206 -46.75 5.91 -19.52
CA PRO A 206 -47.57 6.12 -20.70
C PRO A 206 -48.57 7.23 -20.44
N ASP A 207 -48.77 8.13 -21.41
CA ASP A 207 -49.75 9.20 -21.30
C ASP A 207 -51.11 8.60 -20.87
N PRO A 208 -51.79 9.20 -19.86
CA PRO A 208 -53.12 8.75 -19.50
C PRO A 208 -54.02 8.86 -20.75
N PRO A 209 -54.85 7.84 -21.05
CA PRO A 209 -55.68 7.87 -22.23
C PRO A 209 -56.59 9.11 -22.20
N ALA A 210 -56.55 9.89 -23.28
CA ALA A 210 -57.48 10.99 -23.49
C ALA A 210 -58.91 10.42 -23.53
N ILE A 211 -59.69 10.62 -22.47
CA ILE A 211 -61.13 10.43 -22.55
C ILE A 211 -61.69 11.76 -23.06
N GLU A 212 -61.82 11.84 -24.38
CA GLU A 212 -62.51 12.91 -25.10
C GLU A 212 -63.90 13.13 -24.50
N GLY A 213 -64.17 14.37 -24.11
CA GLY A 213 -65.47 14.82 -23.69
C GLY A 213 -66.49 14.65 -24.83
N ARG A 214 -67.50 13.80 -24.60
CA ARG A 214 -68.73 13.84 -25.37
C ARG A 214 -69.51 15.09 -24.98
N THR A 215 -69.31 16.16 -25.73
CA THR A 215 -70.33 17.18 -25.95
C THR A 215 -70.74 17.08 -27.41
N GLN A 216 -71.98 16.63 -27.65
CA GLN A 216 -72.71 17.04 -28.86
C GLN A 216 -74.12 17.50 -28.48
N PRO A 217 -74.59 18.59 -29.10
CA PRO A 217 -75.90 19.18 -28.84
C PRO A 217 -76.96 18.60 -29.78
N SER A 218 -78.20 18.52 -29.31
CA SER A 218 -79.46 18.74 -30.04
C SER A 218 -80.61 18.72 -29.04
#